data_AF-A0A7V1QQI4-F1
#
_entry.id   AF-A0A7V1QQI4-F1
#
_cell.length_a   1.000
_cell.length_b   1.000
_cell.length_c   1.000
_cell.angle_alpha   90.00
_cell.angle_beta   90.00
_cell.angle_gamma   90.00
#
_symmetry.space_group_name_H-M   'P 1'
#
loop_
_entity.id
_entity.type
_entity.pdbx_description
1 polymer ?
#
loop_
_entity_poly.entity_id
_entity_poly.type
_entity_poly.pdbx_seq_one_letter_code
_entity_poly.pdbx_strand_id
1 'polypeptide(L)'
;MSSASESYTGRTPLIAARGVVAVDHVLAAGAGLAALRAGGTAMDAVLSAAAVMAVVQPHYSHLGGDAFILSYEARTGRAVAINASGAAPRAATAERYRQAGGIPARGPLAMAGPGVVAGWAEAHSRAGRLPWPRLFDAAIDYAEQGFPVSVRLSRMIADHADLLRRYPASADQFMPEGAPPAPGSTLRQPDLARTLRCIAENGRDGFYTGEVARTIAAAMRDAGGLLDEDDLRLTAAEVLEPIATTYRGYQVIEQPPVSQGFIVLEALNIIEAFDVASLAPAERVHLLAEAVKLAFEDRFAYAGDPRVVDMPTAWLISKERAAERRAELRLDRVRDFHPPAGFPVPGDTTYMAAMDAEGNAAGLIQSIFAAFGSAFVAPGTGVLFNNRLTGFSLVP
;
A
#
# COMPACT_ATOMS: atom_id res chain seq x y z
N MET A 1 -15.75 37.38 15.52
CA MET A 1 -14.70 36.40 15.84
C MET A 1 -15.37 35.04 15.89
N SER A 2 -15.46 34.36 14.74
CA SER A 2 -16.06 33.02 14.67
C SER A 2 -15.06 32.03 15.24
N SER A 3 -15.37 31.46 16.41
CA SER A 3 -14.61 30.33 16.94
C SER A 3 -14.83 29.16 16.00
N ALA A 4 -13.88 28.94 15.09
CA ALA A 4 -13.75 27.66 14.43
C ALA A 4 -13.79 26.60 15.53
N SER A 5 -14.78 25.71 15.48
CA SER A 5 -14.83 24.57 16.39
C SER A 5 -13.55 23.78 16.16
N GLU A 6 -12.55 23.95 17.03
CA GLU A 6 -11.39 23.10 17.05
C GLU A 6 -11.90 21.67 17.16
N SER A 7 -11.71 20.90 16.09
CA SER A 7 -12.04 19.49 16.07
C SER A 7 -11.15 18.81 17.10
N TYR A 8 -11.69 18.60 18.30
CA TYR A 8 -10.99 17.91 19.38
C TYR A 8 -10.92 16.42 19.03
N THR A 9 -9.80 16.00 18.41
CA THR A 9 -9.56 14.62 17.98
C THR A 9 -9.09 13.70 19.13
N GLY A 10 -9.06 14.20 20.37
CA GLY A 10 -8.53 13.49 21.54
C GLY A 10 -7.01 13.37 21.58
N ARG A 11 -6.29 13.90 20.58
CA ARG A 11 -4.82 13.98 20.53
C ARG A 11 -4.38 15.35 20.02
N THR A 12 -3.50 16.02 20.75
CA THR A 12 -2.91 17.29 20.30
C THR A 12 -2.02 17.07 19.07
N PRO A 13 -2.02 17.98 18.07
CA PRO A 13 -1.05 17.92 16.97
C PRO A 13 0.38 17.84 17.49
N LEU A 14 1.16 16.89 16.97
CA LEU A 14 2.58 16.76 17.30
C LEU A 14 3.37 17.86 16.58
N ILE A 15 4.21 18.58 17.33
CA ILE A 15 5.14 19.59 16.80
C ILE A 15 6.56 19.12 17.08
N ALA A 16 7.38 19.03 16.03
CA ALA A 16 8.76 18.57 16.13
C ALA A 16 9.70 19.38 15.24
N ALA A 17 10.92 19.64 15.73
CA ALA A 17 11.90 20.47 15.03
C ALA A 17 12.92 19.69 14.17
N ARG A 18 13.06 18.38 14.40
CA ARG A 18 14.12 17.55 13.79
C ARG A 18 13.60 16.36 12.99
N GLY A 19 12.29 16.32 12.78
CA GLY A 19 11.61 15.27 12.04
C GLY A 19 10.43 14.67 12.78
N VAL A 20 9.58 13.99 12.02
CA VAL A 20 8.34 13.36 12.46
C VAL A 20 8.13 12.06 11.70
N VAL A 21 7.53 11.08 12.35
CA VAL A 21 7.07 9.83 11.72
C VAL A 21 5.61 9.62 12.11
N ALA A 22 4.76 9.38 11.12
CA ALA A 22 3.35 9.05 11.30
C ALA A 22 3.07 7.69 10.66
N VAL A 23 2.60 6.75 11.47
CA VAL A 23 2.25 5.38 11.06
C VAL A 23 1.25 4.81 12.06
N ASP A 24 0.47 3.83 11.61
CA ASP A 24 -0.65 3.23 12.34
C ASP A 24 -0.21 2.35 13.55
N HIS A 25 1.07 1.98 13.64
CA HIS A 25 1.58 1.11 14.72
C HIS A 25 2.74 1.73 15.49
N VAL A 26 2.64 1.75 16.82
CA VAL A 26 3.63 2.39 17.71
C VAL A 26 5.04 1.78 17.61
N LEU A 27 5.15 0.46 17.40
CA LEU A 27 6.46 -0.18 17.21
C LEU A 27 7.12 0.25 15.89
N ALA A 28 6.33 0.42 14.82
CA ALA A 28 6.83 0.93 13.54
C ALA A 28 7.20 2.41 13.64
N ALA A 29 6.42 3.21 14.36
CA ALA A 29 6.75 4.61 14.64
C ALA A 29 8.07 4.71 15.41
N GLY A 30 8.28 3.80 16.38
CA GLY A 30 9.53 3.68 17.13
C GLY A 30 10.73 3.37 16.23
N ALA A 31 10.59 2.43 15.30
CA ALA A 31 11.66 2.10 14.35
C ALA A 31 12.00 3.26 13.41
N GLY A 32 11.00 3.94 12.85
CA GLY A 32 11.23 5.13 12.03
C GLY A 32 11.88 6.27 12.81
N LEU A 33 11.45 6.51 14.06
CA LEU A 33 12.07 7.51 14.93
C LEU A 33 13.52 7.14 15.30
N ALA A 34 13.80 5.86 15.52
CA ALA A 34 15.16 5.38 15.76
C ALA A 34 16.07 5.63 14.54
N ALA A 35 15.57 5.42 13.32
CA ALA A 35 16.29 5.74 12.10
C ALA A 35 16.62 7.24 12.00
N LEU A 36 15.65 8.13 12.24
CA LEU A 36 15.90 9.59 12.28
C LEU A 36 16.95 9.96 13.35
N ARG A 37 16.86 9.37 14.55
CA ARG A 37 17.83 9.61 15.64
C ARG A 37 19.23 9.10 15.32
N ALA A 38 19.34 8.06 14.49
CA ALA A 38 20.61 7.55 13.99
C ALA A 38 21.19 8.40 12.84
N GLY A 39 20.54 9.51 12.48
CA GLY A 39 20.98 10.42 11.42
C GLY A 39 20.45 10.05 10.03
N GLY A 40 19.49 9.13 9.94
CA GLY A 40 18.82 8.76 8.69
C GLY A 40 17.88 9.85 8.16
N THR A 41 17.47 9.68 6.90
CA THR A 41 16.55 10.59 6.21
C THR A 41 15.09 10.24 6.49
N ALA A 42 14.17 11.07 5.98
CA ALA A 42 12.75 10.73 5.93
C ALA A 42 12.51 9.38 5.22
N MET A 43 13.31 9.04 4.21
CA MET A 43 13.22 7.76 3.51
C MET A 43 13.64 6.60 4.40
N ASP A 44 14.79 6.70 5.09
CA ASP A 44 15.24 5.67 6.03
C ASP A 44 14.16 5.42 7.11
N ALA A 45 13.54 6.50 7.61
CA ALA A 45 12.50 6.42 8.61
C ALA A 45 11.24 5.67 8.14
N VAL A 46 10.73 5.97 6.93
CA VAL A 46 9.56 5.25 6.41
C VAL A 46 9.89 3.81 6.06
N LEU A 47 11.11 3.51 5.57
CA LEU A 47 11.51 2.14 5.24
C LEU A 47 11.70 1.28 6.49
N SER A 48 12.29 1.82 7.56
CA SER A 48 12.36 1.13 8.86
C SER A 48 10.98 0.88 9.46
N ALA A 49 10.06 1.86 9.37
CA ALA A 49 8.68 1.66 9.78
C ALA A 49 7.99 0.59 8.93
N ALA A 50 8.19 0.61 7.61
CA ALA A 50 7.58 -0.32 6.66
C ALA A 50 8.01 -1.77 6.87
N ALA A 51 9.30 -1.99 7.17
CA ALA A 51 9.82 -3.30 7.52
C ALA A 51 9.14 -3.84 8.79
N VAL A 52 8.98 -3.00 9.83
CA VAL A 52 8.27 -3.40 11.05
C VAL A 52 6.78 -3.64 10.79
N MET A 53 6.13 -2.82 9.96
CA MET A 53 4.71 -3.00 9.60
C MET A 53 4.43 -4.36 8.97
N ALA A 54 5.35 -4.87 8.14
CA ALA A 54 5.24 -6.21 7.56
C ALA A 54 5.22 -7.33 8.62
N VAL A 55 5.76 -7.09 9.81
CA VAL A 55 5.82 -8.04 10.93
C VAL A 55 4.64 -7.86 11.89
N VAL A 56 4.37 -6.62 12.32
CA VAL A 56 3.45 -6.34 13.44
C VAL A 56 2.00 -6.08 12.99
N GLN A 57 1.80 -5.77 11.71
CA GLN A 57 0.47 -5.56 11.11
C GLN A 57 0.28 -6.41 9.83
N PRO A 58 0.54 -7.74 9.90
CA PRO A 58 0.59 -8.62 8.73
C PRO A 58 -0.76 -8.77 8.01
N HIS A 59 -1.86 -8.40 8.68
CA HIS A 59 -3.20 -8.44 8.10
C HIS A 59 -3.41 -7.37 7.03
N TYR A 60 -2.60 -6.31 6.95
CA TYR A 60 -2.75 -5.25 5.94
C TYR A 60 -1.56 -5.11 5.01
N SER A 61 -0.37 -5.46 5.48
CA SER A 61 0.85 -5.33 4.69
C SER A 61 1.87 -6.40 5.04
N HIS A 62 2.59 -6.85 4.04
CA HIS A 62 3.59 -7.89 4.15
C HIS A 62 4.57 -7.82 2.97
N LEU A 63 5.70 -8.54 3.07
CA LEU A 63 6.72 -8.62 2.01
C LEU A 63 6.18 -9.15 0.67
N GLY A 64 5.11 -9.98 0.70
CA GLY A 64 4.46 -10.49 -0.51
C GLY A 64 3.42 -9.52 -1.11
N GLY A 65 3.43 -8.26 -0.65
CA GLY A 65 2.58 -7.18 -1.12
C GLY A 65 3.18 -6.35 -2.23
N ASP A 66 2.56 -5.20 -2.46
CA ASP A 66 3.04 -4.12 -3.32
C ASP A 66 3.20 -2.81 -2.54
N ALA A 67 3.89 -1.84 -3.14
CA ALA A 67 4.11 -0.53 -2.55
C ALA A 67 4.04 0.62 -3.58
N PHE A 68 3.67 1.80 -3.11
CA PHE A 68 3.85 3.06 -3.81
C PHE A 68 4.51 4.08 -2.88
N ILE A 69 5.52 4.78 -3.38
CA ILE A 69 6.33 5.72 -2.58
C ILE A 69 6.39 7.07 -3.29
N LEU A 70 6.00 8.14 -2.59
CA LEU A 70 6.26 9.52 -2.99
C LEU A 70 7.39 10.06 -2.14
N SER A 71 8.41 10.62 -2.79
CA SER A 71 9.55 11.26 -2.11
C SER A 71 9.67 12.70 -2.57
N TYR A 72 9.93 13.61 -1.64
CA TYR A 72 10.18 15.03 -1.89
C TYR A 72 11.53 15.43 -1.30
N GLU A 73 12.38 16.02 -2.14
CA GLU A 73 13.69 16.56 -1.72
C GLU A 73 13.59 18.08 -1.58
N ALA A 74 13.71 18.58 -0.35
CA ALA A 74 13.50 20.01 -0.07
C ALA A 74 14.54 20.91 -0.75
N ARG A 75 15.79 20.44 -0.84
CA ARG A 75 16.90 21.20 -1.43
C ARG A 75 16.68 21.54 -2.91
N THR A 76 16.05 20.63 -3.65
CA THR A 76 15.78 20.82 -5.09
C THR A 76 14.33 21.19 -5.37
N GLY A 77 13.43 21.02 -4.39
CA GLY A 77 11.99 21.20 -4.56
C GLY A 77 11.35 20.16 -5.48
N ARG A 78 12.03 19.03 -5.74
CA ARG A 78 11.55 17.99 -6.67
C ARG A 78 10.90 16.83 -5.92
N ALA A 79 9.87 16.27 -6.53
CA ALA A 79 9.21 15.06 -6.09
C ALA A 79 9.41 13.92 -7.09
N VAL A 80 9.39 12.69 -6.60
CA VAL A 80 9.51 11.45 -7.38
C VAL A 80 8.45 10.46 -6.91
N ALA A 81 7.85 9.76 -7.87
CA ALA A 81 6.97 8.64 -7.63
C ALA A 81 7.69 7.32 -7.91
N ILE A 82 7.64 6.37 -6.98
CA ILE A 82 8.15 5.01 -7.14
C ILE A 82 6.96 4.06 -7.10
N ASN A 83 6.72 3.38 -8.22
CA ASN A 83 5.68 2.39 -8.37
C ASN A 83 6.29 0.99 -8.18
N ALA A 84 5.84 0.27 -7.16
CA ALA A 84 6.20 -1.11 -6.91
C ALA A 84 4.93 -1.97 -6.76
N SER A 85 3.95 -1.77 -7.65
CA SER A 85 2.68 -2.52 -7.71
C SER A 85 2.85 -4.00 -8.07
N GLY A 86 3.98 -4.36 -8.69
CA GLY A 86 4.22 -5.67 -9.28
C GLY A 86 3.34 -5.96 -10.50
N ALA A 87 3.82 -6.83 -11.40
CA ALA A 87 3.05 -7.30 -12.55
C ALA A 87 2.32 -8.60 -12.22
N ALA A 88 1.28 -8.95 -12.98
CA ALA A 88 0.73 -10.30 -12.92
C ALA A 88 1.80 -11.34 -13.35
N PRO A 89 1.82 -12.56 -12.77
CA PRO A 89 2.68 -13.64 -13.25
C PRO A 89 2.50 -13.86 -14.75
N ARG A 90 3.54 -14.22 -15.51
CA ARG A 90 3.42 -14.39 -16.97
C ARG A 90 2.36 -15.44 -17.36
N ALA A 91 2.17 -16.46 -16.52
CA ALA A 91 1.19 -17.52 -16.75
C ALA A 91 -0.27 -17.11 -16.42
N ALA A 92 -0.49 -15.93 -15.83
CA ALA A 92 -1.77 -15.39 -15.39
C ALA A 92 -2.57 -14.77 -16.56
N THR A 93 -2.88 -15.56 -17.59
CA THR A 93 -3.63 -15.07 -18.77
C THR A 93 -5.13 -14.94 -18.49
N ALA A 94 -5.77 -13.95 -19.13
CA ALA A 94 -7.22 -13.78 -19.02
C ALA A 94 -8.00 -15.03 -19.46
N GLU A 95 -7.51 -15.74 -20.49
CA GLU A 95 -8.10 -17.00 -20.94
C GLU A 95 -8.10 -18.08 -19.85
N ARG A 96 -6.96 -18.27 -19.16
CA ARG A 96 -6.83 -19.23 -18.05
C ARG A 96 -7.87 -18.95 -16.97
N TYR A 97 -8.01 -17.70 -16.54
CA TYR A 97 -8.98 -17.36 -15.51
C TYR A 97 -10.44 -17.47 -15.98
N ARG A 98 -10.74 -17.12 -17.24
CA ARG A 98 -12.09 -17.35 -17.79
C ARG A 98 -12.44 -18.84 -17.81
N GLN A 99 -11.50 -19.70 -18.20
CA GLN A 99 -11.69 -21.16 -18.18
C GLN A 99 -11.84 -21.71 -16.75
N ALA A 100 -11.18 -21.09 -15.77
CA ALA A 100 -11.27 -21.45 -14.36
C ALA A 100 -12.49 -20.85 -13.63
N GLY A 101 -13.35 -20.09 -14.31
CA GLY A 101 -14.55 -19.47 -13.72
C GLY A 101 -14.32 -18.14 -13.01
N GLY A 102 -13.17 -17.49 -13.22
CA GLY A 102 -12.83 -16.17 -12.68
C GLY A 102 -11.54 -16.15 -11.87
N ILE A 103 -11.11 -14.95 -11.47
CA ILE A 103 -9.99 -14.78 -10.52
C ILE A 103 -10.52 -15.07 -9.12
N PRO A 104 -9.97 -16.06 -8.39
CA PRO A 104 -10.41 -16.35 -7.04
C PRO A 104 -10.04 -15.20 -6.10
N ALA A 105 -10.88 -14.96 -5.09
CA ALA A 105 -10.65 -13.87 -4.15
C ALA A 105 -9.44 -14.10 -3.22
N ARG A 106 -9.06 -15.37 -3.00
CA ARG A 106 -8.02 -15.81 -2.06
C ARG A 106 -7.20 -16.95 -2.70
N GLY A 107 -6.05 -17.25 -2.11
CA GLY A 107 -5.16 -18.33 -2.50
C GLY A 107 -4.12 -17.94 -3.55
N PRO A 108 -3.28 -18.91 -3.95
CA PRO A 108 -2.10 -18.67 -4.80
C PRO A 108 -2.41 -18.19 -6.22
N LEU A 109 -3.63 -18.40 -6.68
CA LEU A 109 -4.10 -17.90 -7.97
C LEU A 109 -4.57 -16.44 -7.95
N ALA A 110 -4.62 -15.77 -6.79
CA ALA A 110 -5.09 -14.39 -6.68
C ALA A 110 -3.94 -13.35 -6.73
N MET A 111 -2.69 -13.82 -6.86
CA MET A 111 -1.49 -13.04 -6.53
C MET A 111 -0.89 -12.32 -7.72
N ALA A 112 -0.57 -11.04 -7.54
CA ALA A 112 0.39 -10.35 -8.41
C ALA A 112 1.82 -10.48 -7.83
N GLY A 113 2.82 -10.17 -8.65
CA GLY A 113 4.23 -10.14 -8.26
C GLY A 113 4.47 -9.25 -7.03
N PRO A 114 5.23 -9.71 -6.03
CA PRO A 114 5.44 -8.98 -4.79
C PRO A 114 6.44 -7.81 -4.97
N GLY A 115 5.97 -6.57 -5.07
CA GLY A 115 6.83 -5.41 -5.36
C GLY A 115 7.47 -4.71 -4.15
N VAL A 116 7.01 -4.97 -2.91
CA VAL A 116 7.44 -4.22 -1.70
C VAL A 116 8.96 -4.08 -1.58
N VAL A 117 9.71 -5.18 -1.65
CA VAL A 117 11.17 -5.17 -1.44
C VAL A 117 11.89 -4.43 -2.58
N ALA A 118 11.41 -4.54 -3.82
CA ALA A 118 11.95 -3.79 -4.95
C ALA A 118 11.73 -2.29 -4.78
N GLY A 119 10.53 -1.88 -4.32
CA GLY A 119 10.22 -0.49 -3.99
C GLY A 119 11.12 0.07 -2.88
N TRP A 120 11.33 -0.71 -1.82
CA TRP A 120 12.22 -0.31 -0.73
C TRP A 120 13.67 -0.12 -1.19
N ALA A 121 14.19 -1.06 -1.99
CA ALA A 121 15.56 -0.97 -2.50
C ALA A 121 15.76 0.23 -3.43
N GLU A 122 14.82 0.46 -4.36
CA GLU A 122 14.87 1.62 -5.26
C GLU A 122 14.80 2.94 -4.47
N ALA A 123 13.90 3.03 -3.49
CA ALA A 123 13.74 4.23 -2.67
C ALA A 123 14.95 4.51 -1.78
N HIS A 124 15.51 3.47 -1.16
CA HIS A 124 16.73 3.60 -0.36
C HIS A 124 17.93 4.04 -1.21
N SER A 125 18.10 3.47 -2.40
CA SER A 125 19.22 3.86 -3.29
C SER A 125 19.21 5.34 -3.67
N ARG A 126 18.04 5.98 -3.67
CA ARG A 126 17.85 7.39 -4.06
C ARG A 126 17.94 8.36 -2.90
N ALA A 127 17.30 8.01 -1.78
CA ALA A 127 17.06 8.95 -0.70
C ALA A 127 17.44 8.40 0.68
N GLY A 128 17.96 7.18 0.76
CA GLY A 128 18.46 6.58 1.98
C GLY A 128 19.87 7.05 2.34
N ARG A 129 20.18 7.03 3.63
CA ARG A 129 21.49 7.41 4.17
C ARG A 129 22.03 6.36 5.15
N LEU A 130 21.17 5.68 5.89
CA LEU A 130 21.60 4.60 6.76
C LEU A 130 22.07 3.39 5.94
N PRO A 131 23.00 2.57 6.47
CA PRO A 131 23.34 1.30 5.84
C PRO A 131 22.09 0.42 5.71
N TRP A 132 21.86 -0.16 4.53
CA TRP A 132 20.67 -0.97 4.22
C TRP A 132 20.28 -1.98 5.32
N PRO A 133 21.20 -2.80 5.88
CA PRO A 133 20.85 -3.76 6.93
C PRO A 133 20.18 -3.12 8.16
N ARG A 134 20.59 -1.89 8.52
CA ARG A 134 20.07 -1.18 9.70
C ARG A 134 18.58 -0.91 9.64
N LEU A 135 18.02 -0.83 8.43
CA LEU A 135 16.59 -0.59 8.26
C LEU A 135 15.74 -1.77 8.77
N PHE A 136 16.32 -2.96 8.85
CA PHE A 136 15.64 -4.21 9.18
C PHE A 136 15.87 -4.68 10.61
N ASP A 137 16.84 -4.09 11.34
CA ASP A 137 17.23 -4.51 12.70
C ASP A 137 15.99 -4.74 13.60
N ALA A 138 15.09 -3.75 13.67
CA ALA A 138 13.88 -3.82 14.49
C ALA A 138 12.87 -4.85 13.98
N ALA A 139 12.69 -4.96 12.66
CA ALA A 139 11.75 -5.91 12.06
C ALA A 139 12.20 -7.36 12.29
N ILE A 140 13.50 -7.63 12.14
CA ILE A 140 14.12 -8.93 12.41
C ILE A 140 13.95 -9.29 13.89
N ASP A 141 14.23 -8.36 14.81
CA ASP A 141 14.08 -8.57 16.25
C ASP A 141 12.61 -8.89 16.62
N TYR A 142 11.65 -8.08 16.17
CA TYR A 142 10.23 -8.34 16.42
C TYR A 142 9.74 -9.65 15.79
N ALA A 143 10.25 -10.03 14.62
CA ALA A 143 9.88 -11.29 13.99
C ALA A 143 10.46 -12.49 14.74
N GLU A 144 11.69 -12.42 15.23
CA GLU A 144 12.37 -13.53 15.91
C GLU A 144 11.97 -13.66 17.39
N GLN A 145 12.14 -12.59 18.16
CA GLN A 145 11.90 -12.58 19.60
C GLN A 145 10.40 -12.49 19.91
N GLY A 146 9.66 -11.92 18.98
CA GLY A 146 8.21 -11.73 19.02
C GLY A 146 7.81 -10.34 19.46
N PHE A 147 6.52 -10.05 19.31
CA PHE A 147 5.91 -8.78 19.70
C PHE A 147 4.56 -9.02 20.39
N PRO A 148 4.11 -8.09 21.25
CA PRO A 148 2.79 -8.18 21.86
C PRO A 148 1.70 -7.98 20.81
N VAL A 149 0.81 -8.96 20.68
CA VAL A 149 -0.32 -8.92 19.75
C VAL A 149 -1.28 -7.80 20.15
N SER A 150 -1.55 -6.88 19.23
CA SER A 150 -2.51 -5.80 19.47
C SER A 150 -3.95 -6.31 19.50
N VAL A 151 -4.85 -5.55 20.14
CA VAL A 151 -6.30 -5.86 20.13
C VAL A 151 -6.84 -5.99 18.71
N ARG A 152 -6.39 -5.09 17.80
CA ARG A 152 -6.80 -5.13 16.39
C ARG A 152 -6.29 -6.39 15.70
N LEU A 153 -4.99 -6.72 15.85
CA LEU A 153 -4.42 -7.90 15.21
C LEU A 153 -5.10 -9.20 15.70
N SER A 154 -5.28 -9.34 17.01
CA SER A 154 -5.97 -10.49 17.61
C SER A 154 -7.38 -10.68 17.01
N ARG A 155 -8.16 -9.60 16.95
CA ARG A 155 -9.49 -9.61 16.33
C ARG A 155 -9.43 -9.96 14.84
N MET A 156 -8.51 -9.36 14.09
CA MET A 156 -8.38 -9.63 12.65
C MET A 156 -8.04 -11.09 12.38
N ILE A 157 -7.14 -11.70 13.17
CA ILE A 157 -6.83 -13.14 13.08
C ILE A 157 -8.08 -13.96 13.41
N ALA A 158 -8.83 -13.62 14.45
CA ALA A 158 -10.05 -14.32 14.82
C ALA A 158 -11.13 -14.24 13.73
N ASP A 159 -11.39 -13.05 13.19
CA ASP A 159 -12.37 -12.79 12.14
C ASP A 159 -12.01 -13.52 10.82
N HIS A 160 -10.74 -13.91 10.64
CA HIS A 160 -10.23 -14.61 9.45
C HIS A 160 -9.69 -16.02 9.75
N ALA A 161 -9.95 -16.58 10.93
CA ALA A 161 -9.34 -17.84 11.36
C ALA A 161 -9.64 -19.00 10.40
N ASP A 162 -10.88 -19.12 9.93
CA ASP A 162 -11.28 -20.17 9.00
C ASP A 162 -10.65 -20.02 7.61
N LEU A 163 -10.32 -18.79 7.21
CA LEU A 163 -9.58 -18.54 5.98
C LEU A 163 -8.11 -18.94 6.15
N LEU A 164 -7.48 -18.53 7.25
CA LEU A 164 -6.08 -18.83 7.55
C LEU A 164 -5.85 -20.34 7.73
N ARG A 165 -6.79 -21.07 8.36
CA ARG A 165 -6.74 -22.54 8.52
C ARG A 165 -6.76 -23.33 7.20
N ARG A 166 -7.15 -22.71 6.08
CA ARG A 166 -7.08 -23.36 4.76
C ARG A 166 -5.65 -23.62 4.30
N TYR A 167 -4.68 -22.89 4.86
CA TYR A 167 -3.27 -22.98 4.51
C TYR A 167 -2.45 -23.26 5.77
N PRO A 168 -1.86 -24.47 5.92
CA PRO A 168 -1.15 -24.85 7.14
C PRO A 168 -0.09 -23.85 7.59
N ALA A 169 0.76 -23.36 6.68
CA ALA A 169 1.79 -22.37 7.02
C ALA A 169 1.21 -21.04 7.54
N SER A 170 0.03 -20.63 7.07
CA SER A 170 -0.65 -19.43 7.57
C SER A 170 -1.24 -19.66 8.96
N ALA A 171 -1.82 -20.84 9.20
CA ALA A 171 -2.30 -21.24 10.51
C ALA A 171 -1.14 -21.30 11.52
N ASP A 172 -0.02 -21.93 11.16
CA ASP A 172 1.15 -22.06 12.04
C ASP A 172 1.78 -20.70 12.34
N GLN A 173 1.85 -19.79 11.36
CA GLN A 173 2.44 -18.46 11.55
C GLN A 173 1.58 -17.54 12.41
N PHE A 174 0.25 -17.55 12.26
CA PHE A 174 -0.63 -16.58 12.92
C PHE A 174 -1.45 -17.16 14.08
N MET A 175 -1.53 -18.49 14.20
CA MET A 175 -2.22 -19.24 15.26
C MET A 175 -1.34 -20.42 15.72
N PRO A 176 -0.10 -20.17 16.20
CA PRO A 176 0.87 -21.23 16.53
C PRO A 176 0.36 -22.23 17.58
N GLU A 177 -0.53 -21.78 18.48
CA GLU A 177 -1.17 -22.62 19.51
C GLU A 177 -2.52 -23.22 19.02
N GLY A 178 -2.77 -23.23 17.71
CA GLY A 178 -4.01 -23.71 17.08
C GLY A 178 -5.21 -22.75 17.19
N ALA A 179 -5.06 -21.63 17.89
CA ALA A 179 -6.09 -20.62 18.11
C ALA A 179 -5.57 -19.19 17.87
N PRO A 180 -6.47 -18.23 17.54
CA PRO A 180 -6.12 -16.81 17.48
C PRO A 180 -5.44 -16.34 18.77
N PRO A 181 -4.29 -15.67 18.69
CA PRO A 181 -3.56 -15.22 19.88
C PRO A 181 -4.35 -14.12 20.60
N ALA A 182 -4.36 -14.18 21.94
CA ALA A 182 -5.03 -13.17 22.76
C ALA A 182 -4.28 -11.83 22.71
N PRO A 183 -4.96 -10.67 22.88
CA PRO A 183 -4.28 -9.39 23.00
C PRO A 183 -3.22 -9.40 24.12
N GLY A 184 -2.02 -8.88 23.83
CA GLY A 184 -0.88 -8.85 24.75
C GLY A 184 -0.04 -10.14 24.80
N SER A 185 -0.53 -11.26 24.25
CA SER A 185 0.30 -12.45 24.05
C SER A 185 1.42 -12.19 23.04
N THR A 186 2.48 -12.99 23.06
CA THR A 186 3.63 -12.83 22.15
C THR A 186 3.41 -13.66 20.88
N LEU A 187 3.49 -13.01 19.71
CA LEU A 187 3.52 -13.70 18.42
C LEU A 187 4.94 -13.65 17.84
N ARG A 188 5.44 -14.79 17.37
CA ARG A 188 6.76 -14.94 16.74
C ARG A 188 6.61 -15.43 15.30
N GLN A 189 7.49 -14.98 14.42
CA GLN A 189 7.50 -15.27 12.99
C GLN A 189 8.95 -15.60 12.56
N PRO A 190 9.53 -16.72 13.02
CA PRO A 190 10.96 -17.03 12.82
C PRO A 190 11.33 -17.21 11.34
N ASP A 191 10.42 -17.72 10.52
CA ASP A 191 10.63 -17.85 9.08
C ASP A 191 10.74 -16.48 8.40
N LEU A 192 9.84 -15.56 8.77
CA LEU A 192 9.90 -14.17 8.29
C LEU A 192 11.18 -13.47 8.76
N ALA A 193 11.64 -13.73 9.98
CA ALA A 193 12.92 -13.19 10.47
C ALA A 193 14.10 -13.65 9.60
N ARG A 194 14.13 -14.93 9.18
CA ARG A 194 15.15 -15.43 8.24
C ARG A 194 15.07 -14.74 6.89
N THR A 195 13.87 -14.58 6.32
CA THR A 195 13.71 -13.85 5.05
C THR A 195 14.13 -12.38 5.15
N LEU A 196 13.80 -11.69 6.24
CA LEU A 196 14.24 -10.31 6.48
C LEU A 196 15.78 -10.21 6.60
N ARG A 197 16.46 -11.20 7.22
CA ARG A 197 17.92 -11.26 7.23
C ARG A 197 18.50 -11.44 5.84
N CYS A 198 17.94 -12.34 5.03
CA CYS A 198 18.38 -12.50 3.64
C CYS A 198 18.28 -11.19 2.86
N ILE A 199 17.20 -10.42 3.06
CA ILE A 199 17.03 -9.08 2.45
C ILE A 199 18.06 -8.09 3.01
N ALA A 200 18.28 -8.07 4.32
CA ALA A 200 19.25 -7.18 4.96
C ALA A 200 20.68 -7.44 4.45
N GLU A 201 21.06 -8.71 4.28
CA GLU A 201 22.40 -9.13 3.86
C GLU A 201 22.64 -8.97 2.35
N ASN A 202 21.62 -9.26 1.53
CA ASN A 202 21.78 -9.37 0.08
C ASN A 202 20.99 -8.30 -0.71
N GLY A 203 20.43 -7.32 -0.03
CA GLY A 203 19.67 -6.23 -0.66
C GLY A 203 18.42 -6.71 -1.41
N ARG A 204 18.21 -6.08 -2.58
CA ARG A 204 17.47 -6.60 -3.76
C ARG A 204 17.24 -8.11 -3.70
N ASP A 205 18.36 -8.77 -3.90
CA ASP A 205 18.40 -10.11 -4.43
C ASP A 205 18.22 -11.18 -3.34
N GLY A 206 18.24 -10.76 -2.07
CA GLY A 206 17.85 -11.59 -0.93
C GLY A 206 16.40 -12.05 -0.93
N PHE A 207 15.53 -11.41 -1.73
CA PHE A 207 14.13 -11.80 -1.90
C PHE A 207 13.81 -12.33 -3.30
N TYR A 208 14.32 -11.66 -4.34
CA TYR A 208 13.93 -11.94 -5.74
C TYR A 208 14.81 -12.97 -6.44
N THR A 209 15.89 -13.41 -5.80
CA THR A 209 16.75 -14.50 -6.31
C THR A 209 17.16 -15.42 -5.16
N GLY A 210 18.00 -16.43 -5.44
CA GLY A 210 18.60 -17.24 -4.40
C GLY A 210 17.61 -18.16 -3.68
N GLU A 211 17.86 -18.42 -2.40
CA GLU A 211 17.11 -19.41 -1.61
C GLU A 211 15.67 -18.99 -1.34
N VAL A 212 15.44 -17.72 -1.00
CA VAL A 212 14.08 -17.21 -0.73
C VAL A 212 13.22 -17.32 -1.99
N ALA A 213 13.73 -16.89 -3.15
CA ALA A 213 12.98 -16.96 -4.41
C ALA A 213 12.66 -18.40 -4.82
N ARG A 214 13.64 -19.33 -4.71
CA ARG A 214 13.42 -20.75 -4.97
C ARG A 214 12.36 -21.36 -4.05
N THR A 215 12.41 -21.02 -2.76
CA THR A 215 11.44 -21.52 -1.78
C THR A 215 10.04 -20.98 -2.06
N ILE A 216 9.90 -19.70 -2.41
CA ILE A 216 8.63 -19.11 -2.83
C ILE A 216 8.10 -19.82 -4.08
N ALA A 217 8.91 -19.95 -5.13
CA ALA A 217 8.47 -20.56 -6.38
C ALA A 217 8.07 -22.04 -6.20
N ALA A 218 8.80 -22.78 -5.36
CA ALA A 218 8.44 -24.14 -5.00
C ALA A 218 7.10 -24.21 -4.27
N ALA A 219 6.90 -23.37 -3.25
CA ALA A 219 5.65 -23.26 -2.51
C ALA A 219 4.46 -22.90 -3.42
N MET A 220 4.66 -21.96 -4.35
CA MET A 220 3.64 -21.57 -5.32
C MET A 220 3.26 -22.75 -6.21
N ARG A 221 4.23 -23.41 -6.82
CA ARG A 221 3.99 -24.57 -7.69
C ARG A 221 3.25 -25.68 -6.96
N ASP A 222 3.67 -26.02 -5.75
CA ASP A 222 3.08 -27.11 -4.96
C ASP A 222 1.63 -26.77 -4.53
N ALA A 223 1.30 -25.49 -4.39
CA ALA A 223 -0.04 -25.00 -4.10
C ALA A 223 -0.89 -24.70 -5.36
N GLY A 224 -0.37 -24.95 -6.56
CA GLY A 224 -1.05 -24.65 -7.83
C GLY A 224 -1.09 -23.16 -8.22
N GLY A 225 -0.21 -22.35 -7.63
CA GLY A 225 0.03 -20.95 -8.00
C GLY A 225 0.75 -20.78 -9.33
N LEU A 226 0.82 -19.52 -9.79
CA LEU A 226 1.37 -19.16 -11.11
C LEU A 226 2.71 -18.41 -11.04
N LEU A 227 3.09 -17.90 -9.87
CA LEU A 227 4.31 -17.12 -9.70
C LEU A 227 5.54 -18.05 -9.67
N ASP A 228 6.45 -17.86 -10.63
CA ASP A 228 7.70 -18.61 -10.72
C ASP A 228 8.96 -17.78 -10.37
N GLU A 229 10.13 -18.41 -10.41
CA GLU A 229 11.42 -17.75 -10.11
C GLU A 229 11.74 -16.63 -11.10
N ASP A 230 11.34 -16.77 -12.36
CA ASP A 230 11.59 -15.75 -13.38
C ASP A 230 10.66 -14.54 -13.19
N ASP A 231 9.40 -14.75 -12.80
CA ASP A 231 8.49 -13.67 -12.40
C ASP A 231 9.05 -12.88 -11.21
N LEU A 232 9.57 -13.57 -10.18
CA LEU A 232 10.25 -12.93 -9.05
C LEU A 232 11.48 -12.14 -9.52
N ARG A 233 12.36 -12.77 -10.30
CA ARG A 233 13.59 -12.13 -10.79
C ARG A 233 13.31 -10.85 -11.58
N LEU A 234 12.27 -10.86 -12.41
CA LEU A 234 11.85 -9.73 -13.25
C LEU A 234 11.10 -8.62 -12.48
N THR A 235 10.71 -8.86 -11.23
CA THR A 235 9.98 -7.85 -10.44
C THR A 235 10.88 -6.66 -10.14
N ALA A 236 10.47 -5.47 -10.57
CA ALA A 236 11.21 -4.23 -10.37
C ALA A 236 10.27 -3.10 -9.97
N ALA A 237 10.82 -2.07 -9.32
CA ALA A 237 10.13 -0.81 -9.10
C ALA A 237 10.38 0.12 -10.29
N GLU A 238 9.37 0.90 -10.64
CA GLU A 238 9.44 1.93 -11.68
C GLU A 238 9.54 3.30 -11.04
N VAL A 239 10.39 4.17 -11.60
CA VAL A 239 10.55 5.54 -11.13
C VAL A 239 9.97 6.49 -12.13
N LEU A 240 9.00 7.26 -11.66
CA LEU A 240 8.09 8.04 -12.47
C LEU A 240 8.02 9.49 -11.95
N GLU A 241 7.61 10.39 -12.82
CA GLU A 241 7.20 11.73 -12.43
C GLU A 241 5.80 11.65 -11.80
N PRO A 242 5.58 12.24 -10.61
CA PRO A 242 4.24 12.26 -10.03
C PRO A 242 3.29 13.10 -10.88
N ILE A 243 2.02 12.69 -10.92
CA ILE A 243 0.97 13.53 -11.50
C ILE A 243 0.57 14.62 -10.50
N ALA A 244 0.11 15.75 -11.00
CA ALA A 244 -0.17 16.90 -10.14
C ALA A 244 -1.33 17.75 -10.65
N THR A 245 -1.95 18.47 -9.73
CA THR A 245 -2.81 19.62 -10.02
C THR A 245 -2.52 20.77 -9.05
N THR A 246 -3.06 21.95 -9.33
CA THR A 246 -3.12 23.05 -8.37
C THR A 246 -4.47 23.07 -7.67
N TYR A 247 -4.47 23.37 -6.37
CA TYR A 247 -5.68 23.62 -5.60
C TYR A 247 -5.43 24.79 -4.64
N ARG A 248 -6.05 25.94 -4.91
CA ARG A 248 -6.03 27.12 -4.01
C ARG A 248 -4.64 27.55 -3.55
N GLY A 249 -3.70 27.64 -4.49
CA GLY A 249 -2.32 28.08 -4.23
C GLY A 249 -1.37 26.97 -3.77
N TYR A 250 -1.85 25.74 -3.61
CA TYR A 250 -1.02 24.56 -3.36
C TYR A 250 -0.89 23.72 -4.63
N GLN A 251 0.24 23.03 -4.76
CA GLN A 251 0.38 21.91 -5.68
C GLN A 251 0.05 20.62 -4.92
N VAL A 252 -0.84 19.81 -5.47
CA VAL A 252 -1.18 18.49 -4.93
C VAL A 252 -0.62 17.46 -5.90
N ILE A 253 0.24 16.58 -5.39
CA ILE A 253 0.90 15.53 -6.17
C ILE A 253 0.38 14.17 -5.76
N GLU A 254 0.31 13.26 -6.73
CA GLU A 254 -0.16 11.90 -6.54
C GLU A 254 0.66 10.91 -7.38
N GLN A 255 0.54 9.63 -7.03
CA GLN A 255 1.10 8.55 -7.85
C GLN A 255 0.47 8.53 -9.24
N PRO A 256 1.26 8.38 -10.31
CA PRO A 256 0.74 8.16 -11.65
C PRO A 256 0.09 6.77 -11.76
N PRO A 257 -0.63 6.48 -12.87
CA PRO A 257 -1.06 5.13 -13.19
C PRO A 257 0.11 4.13 -13.10
N VAL A 258 -0.09 2.91 -12.60
CA VAL A 258 -1.38 2.23 -12.39
C VAL A 258 -2.13 2.60 -11.11
N SER A 259 -1.59 3.53 -10.30
CA SER A 259 -2.28 4.04 -9.12
C SER A 259 -3.54 4.84 -9.49
N GLN A 260 -4.46 4.93 -8.52
CA GLN A 260 -5.74 5.63 -8.66
C GLN A 260 -5.69 7.07 -8.10
N GLY A 261 -4.48 7.60 -7.87
CA GLY A 261 -4.27 8.94 -7.32
C GLY A 261 -4.90 10.06 -8.16
N PHE A 262 -5.11 9.86 -9.47
CA PHE A 262 -5.77 10.86 -10.32
C PHE A 262 -7.20 11.19 -9.84
N ILE A 263 -7.89 10.27 -9.15
CA ILE A 263 -9.28 10.48 -8.66
C ILE A 263 -9.33 11.66 -7.70
N VAL A 264 -8.34 11.79 -6.79
CA VAL A 264 -8.34 12.91 -5.85
C VAL A 264 -7.97 14.22 -6.56
N LEU A 265 -7.06 14.18 -7.54
CA LEU A 265 -6.69 15.36 -8.32
C LEU A 265 -7.88 15.87 -9.15
N GLU A 266 -8.61 14.97 -9.79
CA GLU A 266 -9.82 15.27 -10.54
C GLU A 266 -10.91 15.84 -9.61
N ALA A 267 -11.19 15.17 -8.49
CA ALA A 267 -12.17 15.63 -7.51
C ALA A 267 -11.82 17.03 -6.95
N LEU A 268 -10.54 17.30 -6.65
CA LEU A 268 -10.07 18.62 -6.24
C LEU A 268 -10.30 19.68 -7.32
N ASN A 269 -10.03 19.35 -8.58
CA ASN A 269 -10.29 20.25 -9.71
C ASN A 269 -11.78 20.55 -9.88
N ILE A 270 -12.64 19.56 -9.68
CA ILE A 270 -14.09 19.71 -9.73
C ILE A 270 -14.53 20.71 -8.66
N ILE A 271 -14.13 20.51 -7.39
CA ILE A 271 -14.61 21.35 -6.27
C ILE A 271 -13.91 22.72 -6.17
N GLU A 272 -12.84 22.98 -6.93
CA GLU A 272 -12.06 24.22 -6.83
C GLU A 272 -12.90 25.49 -7.10
N ALA A 273 -13.93 25.40 -7.94
CA ALA A 273 -14.80 26.53 -8.26
C ALA A 273 -15.79 26.92 -7.14
N PHE A 274 -15.91 26.12 -6.08
CA PHE A 274 -16.86 26.36 -4.98
C PHE A 274 -16.15 26.94 -3.77
N ASP A 275 -16.79 27.78 -2.96
CA ASP A 275 -16.26 28.14 -1.63
C ASP A 275 -16.60 27.03 -0.62
N VAL A 276 -15.83 25.94 -0.65
CA VAL A 276 -16.07 24.74 0.20
C VAL A 276 -16.07 25.08 1.69
N ALA A 277 -15.31 26.10 2.10
CA ALA A 277 -15.18 26.50 3.50
C ALA A 277 -16.44 27.22 4.03
N SER A 278 -17.17 27.91 3.16
CA SER A 278 -18.40 28.61 3.54
C SER A 278 -19.64 27.72 3.54
N LEU A 279 -19.57 26.51 2.97
CA LEU A 279 -20.70 25.59 2.90
C LEU A 279 -21.12 25.06 4.27
N ALA A 280 -22.42 24.88 4.48
CA ALA A 280 -22.92 24.17 5.65
C ALA A 280 -22.40 22.72 5.65
N PRO A 281 -22.28 22.07 6.83
CA PRO A 281 -21.70 20.72 6.91
C PRO A 281 -22.33 19.68 5.97
N ALA A 282 -23.66 19.69 5.83
CA ALA A 282 -24.36 18.77 4.94
C ALA A 282 -24.08 19.06 3.45
N GLU A 283 -24.10 20.34 3.05
CA GLU A 283 -23.80 20.78 1.69
C GLU A 283 -22.35 20.46 1.30
N ARG A 284 -21.42 20.64 2.25
CA ARG A 284 -20.02 20.27 2.06
C ARG A 284 -19.86 18.77 1.84
N VAL A 285 -20.49 17.92 2.65
CA VAL A 285 -20.46 16.47 2.47
C VAL A 285 -21.08 16.09 1.12
N HIS A 286 -22.21 16.69 0.75
CA HIS A 286 -22.87 16.48 -0.53
C HIS A 286 -21.93 16.80 -1.71
N LEU A 287 -21.35 18.01 -1.75
CA LEU A 287 -20.43 18.42 -2.80
C LEU A 287 -19.23 17.49 -2.93
N LEU A 288 -18.60 17.13 -1.80
CA LEU A 288 -17.43 16.25 -1.80
C LEU A 288 -17.79 14.84 -2.29
N ALA A 289 -18.92 14.28 -1.83
CA ALA A 289 -19.36 12.96 -2.26
C ALA A 289 -19.70 12.93 -3.76
N GLU A 290 -20.39 13.94 -4.27
CA GLU A 290 -20.76 14.03 -5.69
C GLU A 290 -19.54 14.23 -6.60
N ALA A 291 -18.56 15.03 -6.18
CA ALA A 291 -17.30 15.18 -6.92
C ALA A 291 -16.50 13.87 -6.98
N VAL A 292 -16.43 13.14 -5.87
CA VAL A 292 -15.75 11.83 -5.83
C VAL A 292 -16.49 10.80 -6.70
N LYS A 293 -17.82 10.77 -6.70
CA LYS A 293 -18.60 9.87 -7.58
C LYS A 293 -18.27 10.10 -9.06
N LEU A 294 -18.23 11.36 -9.50
CA LEU A 294 -17.88 11.72 -10.88
C LEU A 294 -16.48 11.24 -11.27
N ALA A 295 -15.48 11.46 -10.40
CA ALA A 295 -14.13 10.97 -10.63
C ALA A 295 -14.05 9.42 -10.61
N PHE A 296 -14.90 8.75 -9.83
CA PHE A 296 -15.00 7.28 -9.87
C PHE A 296 -15.66 6.76 -11.16
N GLU A 297 -16.63 7.48 -11.73
CA GLU A 297 -17.16 7.14 -13.05
C GLU A 297 -16.06 7.20 -14.12
N ASP A 298 -15.18 8.21 -14.05
CA ASP A 298 -14.00 8.28 -14.92
C ASP A 298 -12.99 7.17 -14.65
N ARG A 299 -12.79 6.79 -13.38
CA ARG A 299 -12.02 5.58 -13.04
C ARG A 299 -12.60 4.33 -13.68
N PHE A 300 -13.92 4.15 -13.68
CA PHE A 300 -14.53 2.96 -14.29
C PHE A 300 -14.41 2.94 -15.80
N ALA A 301 -14.43 4.11 -16.44
CA ALA A 301 -14.33 4.22 -17.89
C ALA A 301 -12.88 4.10 -18.42
N TYR A 302 -11.88 4.60 -17.68
CA TYR A 302 -10.54 4.85 -18.24
C TYR A 302 -9.38 4.23 -17.47
N ALA A 303 -9.52 3.90 -16.18
CA ALA A 303 -8.37 3.50 -15.37
C ALA A 303 -7.87 2.09 -15.77
N GLY A 304 -6.56 1.99 -16.02
CA GLY A 304 -5.88 0.73 -16.26
C GLY A 304 -4.38 0.93 -16.39
N ASP A 305 -3.65 -0.12 -16.76
CA ASP A 305 -2.22 -0.03 -16.99
C ASP A 305 -1.93 0.73 -18.30
N PRO A 306 -1.24 1.89 -18.27
CA PRO A 306 -1.01 2.71 -19.46
C PRO A 306 -0.12 2.02 -20.51
N ARG A 307 0.51 0.89 -20.18
CA ARG A 307 1.22 0.05 -21.14
C ARG A 307 0.29 -0.81 -21.99
N VAL A 308 -0.97 -0.96 -21.58
CA VAL A 308 -1.95 -1.87 -22.18
C VAL A 308 -3.23 -1.14 -22.61
N VAL A 309 -3.65 -0.10 -21.88
CA VAL A 309 -4.84 0.69 -22.20
C VAL A 309 -4.47 2.16 -22.43
N ASP A 310 -5.25 2.83 -23.28
CA ASP A 310 -5.13 4.28 -23.47
C ASP A 310 -5.81 5.01 -22.30
N MET A 311 -5.02 5.36 -21.28
CA MET A 311 -5.47 6.11 -20.12
C MET A 311 -5.12 7.60 -20.28
N PRO A 312 -6.10 8.48 -20.58
CA PRO A 312 -5.86 9.90 -20.88
C PRO A 312 -5.65 10.74 -19.60
N THR A 313 -4.63 10.38 -18.80
CA THR A 313 -4.41 10.92 -17.45
C THR A 313 -4.33 12.44 -17.43
N ALA A 314 -3.62 13.06 -18.39
CA ALA A 314 -3.49 14.52 -18.46
C ALA A 314 -4.83 15.23 -18.67
N TRP A 315 -5.74 14.64 -19.44
CA TRP A 315 -7.10 15.15 -19.63
C TRP A 315 -7.96 14.90 -18.39
N LEU A 316 -7.90 13.70 -17.79
CA LEU A 316 -8.65 13.38 -16.56
C LEU A 316 -8.37 14.37 -15.42
N ILE A 317 -7.11 14.77 -15.25
CA ILE A 317 -6.72 15.74 -14.21
C ILE A 317 -6.69 17.19 -14.70
N SER A 318 -7.29 17.49 -15.85
CA SER A 318 -7.29 18.84 -16.41
C SER A 318 -8.40 19.71 -15.83
N LYS A 319 -8.25 21.03 -15.96
CA LYS A 319 -9.30 21.97 -15.57
C LYS A 319 -10.47 21.95 -16.56
N GLU A 320 -10.23 21.58 -17.81
CA GLU A 320 -11.29 21.39 -18.81
C GLU A 320 -12.19 20.22 -18.44
N ARG A 321 -11.64 19.03 -18.16
CA ARG A 321 -12.45 17.87 -17.74
C ARG A 321 -13.22 18.15 -16.47
N ALA A 322 -12.59 18.81 -15.50
CA ALA A 322 -13.27 19.21 -14.27
C ALA A 322 -14.44 20.17 -14.52
N ALA A 323 -14.37 21.04 -15.53
CA ALA A 323 -15.48 21.90 -15.91
C ALA A 323 -16.65 21.11 -16.53
N GLU A 324 -16.36 20.11 -17.36
CA GLU A 324 -17.36 19.18 -17.89
C GLU A 324 -18.08 18.44 -16.76
N ARG A 325 -17.31 17.82 -15.86
CA ARG A 325 -17.84 17.08 -14.71
C ARG A 325 -18.65 17.98 -13.77
N ARG A 326 -18.18 19.20 -13.51
CA ARG A 326 -18.94 20.20 -12.73
C ARG A 326 -20.30 20.52 -13.32
N ALA A 327 -20.43 20.58 -14.64
CA ALA A 327 -21.71 20.89 -15.28
C ALA A 327 -22.79 19.83 -14.99
N GLU A 328 -22.36 18.63 -14.60
CA GLU A 328 -23.27 17.54 -14.22
C GLU A 328 -23.57 17.48 -12.71
N LEU A 329 -22.95 18.33 -11.89
CA LEU A 329 -23.21 18.40 -10.45
C LEU A 329 -24.59 19.01 -10.18
N ARG A 330 -25.28 18.44 -9.20
CA ARG A 330 -26.57 18.92 -8.72
C ARG A 330 -26.48 19.11 -7.21
N LEU A 331 -26.55 20.35 -6.72
CA LEU A 331 -26.43 20.63 -5.29
C LEU A 331 -27.70 20.26 -4.50
N ASP A 332 -28.82 20.12 -5.20
CA ASP A 332 -30.15 19.83 -4.67
C ASP A 332 -30.54 18.35 -4.76
N ARG A 333 -29.71 17.51 -5.40
CA ARG A 333 -30.02 16.10 -5.66
C ARG A 333 -28.77 15.23 -5.67
N VAL A 334 -28.89 14.04 -5.08
CA VAL A 334 -27.86 13.00 -5.10
C VAL A 334 -27.84 12.30 -6.46
N ARG A 335 -26.65 12.09 -7.02
CA ARG A 335 -26.43 11.27 -8.21
C ARG A 335 -26.57 9.78 -7.91
N ASP A 336 -27.26 9.09 -8.81
CA ASP A 336 -27.32 7.64 -8.84
C ASP A 336 -25.93 7.10 -9.24
N PHE A 337 -25.29 6.35 -8.35
CA PHE A 337 -23.93 5.84 -8.55
C PHE A 337 -23.95 4.32 -8.62
N HIS A 338 -23.48 3.78 -9.76
CA HIS A 338 -23.52 2.34 -10.04
C HIS A 338 -22.11 1.82 -10.32
N PRO A 339 -21.38 1.34 -9.29
CA PRO A 339 -20.08 0.72 -9.53
C PRO A 339 -20.26 -0.54 -10.39
N PRO A 340 -19.27 -0.88 -11.25
CA PRO A 340 -19.31 -2.11 -12.04
C PRO A 340 -19.49 -3.35 -11.17
N ALA A 341 -20.17 -4.37 -11.72
CA ALA A 341 -20.32 -5.66 -11.06
C ALA A 341 -18.94 -6.26 -10.73
N GLY A 342 -18.77 -6.73 -9.49
CA GLY A 342 -17.49 -7.25 -9.02
C GLY A 342 -16.48 -6.19 -8.61
N PHE A 343 -16.87 -4.91 -8.50
CA PHE A 343 -16.04 -3.90 -7.85
C PHE A 343 -15.62 -4.38 -6.45
N PRO A 344 -14.32 -4.43 -6.14
CA PRO A 344 -13.83 -5.21 -5.01
C PRO A 344 -14.37 -4.74 -3.67
N VAL A 345 -14.46 -5.70 -2.74
CA VAL A 345 -14.73 -5.51 -1.32
C VAL A 345 -13.73 -4.51 -0.71
N PRO A 346 -14.09 -3.71 0.31
CA PRO A 346 -13.15 -2.86 1.02
C PRO A 346 -11.84 -3.59 1.35
N GLY A 347 -10.75 -3.07 0.79
CA GLY A 347 -9.40 -3.42 1.18
C GLY A 347 -8.95 -2.52 2.32
N ASP A 348 -7.99 -3.00 3.09
CA ASP A 348 -7.35 -2.23 4.15
C ASP A 348 -5.85 -2.19 3.86
N THR A 349 -5.19 -1.10 4.21
CA THR A 349 -3.79 -0.85 3.87
C THR A 349 -3.07 -0.19 5.04
N THR A 350 -1.75 -0.02 4.91
CA THR A 350 -0.97 0.81 5.81
C THR A 350 -0.32 1.95 5.04
N TYR A 351 -0.41 3.15 5.60
CA TYR A 351 0.30 4.32 5.13
C TYR A 351 1.28 4.79 6.20
N MET A 352 2.41 5.27 5.74
CA MET A 352 3.49 5.81 6.54
C MET A 352 3.94 7.12 5.92
N ALA A 353 4.21 8.12 6.76
CA ALA A 353 4.84 9.35 6.33
C ALA A 353 5.94 9.74 7.30
N ALA A 354 7.02 10.33 6.77
CA ALA A 354 8.03 10.97 7.57
C ALA A 354 8.49 12.28 6.95
N MET A 355 8.96 13.18 7.79
CA MET A 355 9.79 14.31 7.41
C MET A 355 11.04 14.33 8.27
N ASP A 356 12.17 14.73 7.70
CA ASP A 356 13.45 14.87 8.43
C ASP A 356 13.80 16.33 8.71
N ALA A 357 14.91 16.55 9.42
CA ALA A 357 15.41 17.88 9.79
C ALA A 357 15.87 18.74 8.60
N GLU A 358 16.09 18.12 7.43
CA GLU A 358 16.51 18.79 6.19
C GLU A 358 15.29 19.21 5.35
N GLY A 359 14.08 18.88 5.80
CA GLY A 359 12.83 19.19 5.12
C GLY A 359 12.43 18.16 4.06
N ASN A 360 13.20 17.08 3.87
CA ASN A 360 12.78 16.03 2.96
C ASN A 360 11.55 15.32 3.52
N ALA A 361 10.67 14.87 2.63
CA ALA A 361 9.47 14.13 3.00
C ALA A 361 9.39 12.83 2.22
N ALA A 362 8.83 11.80 2.86
CA ALA A 362 8.51 10.54 2.21
C ALA A 362 7.14 10.07 2.67
N GLY A 363 6.31 9.66 1.71
CA GLY A 363 5.04 8.97 1.93
C GLY A 363 5.13 7.59 1.30
N LEU A 364 4.83 6.54 2.07
CA LEU A 364 4.85 5.16 1.61
C LEU A 364 3.53 4.50 1.96
N ILE A 365 2.87 3.94 0.96
CA ILE A 365 1.77 3.00 1.13
C ILE A 365 2.25 1.62 0.69
N GLN A 366 1.92 0.59 1.48
CA GLN A 366 2.14 -0.80 1.07
C GLN A 366 0.99 -1.69 1.52
N SER A 367 0.73 -2.75 0.75
CA SER A 367 -0.51 -3.49 0.92
C SER A 367 -0.42 -4.91 0.37
N ILE A 368 -1.18 -5.81 0.99
CA ILE A 368 -1.54 -7.12 0.43
C ILE A 368 -2.97 -7.14 -0.13
N PHE A 369 -3.55 -5.96 -0.36
CA PHE A 369 -4.91 -5.66 -0.81
C PHE A 369 -6.02 -5.90 0.23
N ALA A 370 -6.61 -7.08 0.26
CA ALA A 370 -7.62 -7.40 1.27
C ALA A 370 -6.95 -7.84 2.58
N ALA A 371 -7.69 -7.89 3.69
CA ALA A 371 -7.16 -8.40 4.95
C ALA A 371 -6.57 -9.81 4.77
N PHE A 372 -5.30 -10.00 5.17
CA PHE A 372 -4.48 -11.19 4.92
C PHE A 372 -4.26 -11.56 3.44
N GLY A 373 -4.62 -10.70 2.48
CA GLY A 373 -4.37 -10.88 1.05
C GLY A 373 -4.89 -12.21 0.50
N SER A 374 -4.01 -13.02 -0.06
CA SER A 374 -4.34 -14.38 -0.51
C SER A 374 -4.64 -15.36 0.64
N ALA A 375 -4.28 -15.00 1.88
CA ALA A 375 -4.15 -15.89 3.04
C ALA A 375 -3.11 -17.00 2.88
N PHE A 376 -2.30 -16.98 1.83
CA PHE A 376 -1.25 -17.97 1.59
C PHE A 376 0.11 -17.41 2.01
N VAL A 377 0.70 -18.05 3.03
CA VAL A 377 2.11 -17.93 3.37
C VAL A 377 2.89 -18.98 2.60
N ALA A 378 3.96 -18.58 1.92
CA ALA A 378 4.89 -19.55 1.31
C ALA A 378 5.66 -20.29 2.43
N PRO A 379 5.45 -21.61 2.63
CA PRO A 379 6.07 -22.35 3.73
C PRO A 379 7.60 -22.20 3.74
N GLY A 380 8.18 -22.03 4.93
CA GLY A 380 9.63 -21.87 5.12
C GLY A 380 10.16 -20.44 4.97
N THR A 381 9.35 -19.50 4.47
CA THR A 381 9.74 -18.09 4.25
C THR A 381 9.01 -17.10 5.16
N GLY A 382 7.85 -17.49 5.68
CA GLY A 382 6.98 -16.59 6.42
C GLY A 382 6.35 -15.46 5.58
N VAL A 383 6.48 -15.50 4.25
CA VAL A 383 5.98 -14.46 3.34
C VAL A 383 4.51 -14.69 3.02
N LEU A 384 3.64 -13.82 3.56
CA LEU A 384 2.24 -13.71 3.17
C LEU A 384 2.09 -12.87 1.90
N PHE A 385 1.28 -13.36 0.96
CA PHE A 385 1.12 -12.76 -0.37
C PHE A 385 -0.21 -12.02 -0.56
N ASN A 386 -0.19 -11.00 -1.42
CA ASN A 386 -1.34 -10.22 -1.83
C ASN A 386 -2.41 -11.04 -2.57
N ASN A 387 -3.61 -10.47 -2.72
CA ASN A 387 -4.63 -10.94 -3.68
C ASN A 387 -4.92 -9.88 -4.77
N ARG A 388 -3.88 -9.18 -5.25
CA ARG A 388 -4.02 -7.99 -6.10
C ARG A 388 -4.64 -8.29 -7.47
N LEU A 389 -4.57 -9.52 -7.98
CA LEU A 389 -5.21 -9.87 -9.26
C LEU A 389 -6.72 -9.67 -9.24
N THR A 390 -7.37 -9.65 -8.07
CA THR A 390 -8.82 -9.35 -8.00
C THR A 390 -9.15 -7.91 -8.42
N GLY A 391 -8.15 -7.04 -8.60
CA GLY A 391 -8.31 -5.72 -9.19
C GLY A 391 -8.35 -5.72 -10.74
N PHE A 392 -8.08 -6.85 -11.39
CA PHE A 392 -8.08 -6.98 -12.84
C PHE A 392 -9.48 -7.30 -13.37
N SER A 393 -9.80 -6.77 -14.55
CA SER A 393 -10.97 -7.16 -15.32
C SER A 393 -10.63 -8.34 -16.25
N LEU A 394 -11.53 -9.32 -16.34
CA LEU A 394 -11.49 -10.36 -17.38
C LEU A 394 -12.34 -10.01 -18.61
N VAL A 395 -13.10 -8.92 -18.53
CA VAL A 395 -13.84 -8.34 -19.65
C VAL A 395 -12.84 -7.53 -20.49
N PRO A 396 -12.70 -7.85 -21.80
CA PRO A 396 -11.77 -7.19 -22.71
C PRO A 396 -11.96 -5.67 -22.84
#